data_AF-A0A3G8X3F3-F1
#
_entry.id   AF-A0A3G8X3F3-F1
#
_cell.length_a   1.000
_cell.length_b   1.000
_cell.length_c   1.000
_cell.angle_alpha   90.00
_cell.angle_beta   90.00
_cell.angle_gamma   90.00
#
_symmetry.space_group_name_H-M   'P 1'
#
loop_
_entity.id
_entity.type
_entity.pdbx_description
1 polymer ?
#
loop_
_entity_poly.entity_id
_entity_poly.type
_entity_poly.pdbx_seq_one_letter_code
_entity_poly.pdbx_strand_id
1 'polypeptide(L)'
;MMSPKEDIERLQLEKLKLEVSGLENNQNKKIWNSLEVSRLMISMLIPLLLGYISYTTSQIQKEVNSNEARNKINVDNNKRIYDLRVAVYQRVSLPINEIYSYTSYIGRWKALTPDEVVSNKRTCDEIMYSNQSFFTAEFFSAYTEFMRSCFVMGNGSGMDAKIHSDLVYHKRYYRGTTPWSSAWDDKFSYVAEQEDIAVRRRINTQYNLLLSLLSKELRIKEIEINNEFKDSKPKGS
;
A
#
# COMPACT_ATOMS: atom_id res chain seq x y z
N MET A 1 110.98 29.00 34.43
CA MET A 1 110.04 30.11 34.59
C MET A 1 109.34 30.30 33.24
N MET A 2 108.10 29.81 33.13
CA MET A 2 107.29 29.94 31.92
C MET A 2 106.84 31.39 31.74
N SER A 3 106.79 31.86 30.49
CA SER A 3 106.58 33.27 30.15
C SER A 3 105.10 33.64 30.29
N PRO A 4 104.75 34.79 30.91
CA PRO A 4 103.36 35.25 31.08
C PRO A 4 102.50 35.30 29.81
N LYS A 5 103.11 35.27 28.62
CA LYS A 5 102.42 35.24 27.33
C LYS A 5 101.84 33.86 26.99
N GLU A 6 102.49 32.77 27.40
CA GLU A 6 102.08 31.39 27.06
C GLU A 6 100.84 30.95 27.84
N ASP A 7 100.66 31.46 29.07
CA ASP A 7 99.48 31.19 29.89
C ASP A 7 98.22 31.89 29.35
N ILE A 8 98.37 33.09 28.78
CA ILE A 8 97.27 33.86 28.20
C ILE A 8 96.73 33.15 26.95
N GLU A 9 97.61 32.63 26.09
CA GLU A 9 97.19 31.90 24.90
C GLU A 9 96.48 30.58 25.23
N ARG A 10 96.94 29.85 26.27
CA ARG A 10 96.24 28.64 26.73
C ARG A 10 94.84 28.93 27.24
N LEU A 11 94.65 29.99 28.01
CA LEU A 11 93.35 30.39 28.54
C LEU A 11 92.38 30.82 27.42
N GLN A 12 92.89 31.51 26.40
CA GLN A 12 92.08 31.88 25.23
C GLN A 12 91.65 30.64 24.43
N LEU A 13 92.55 29.66 24.27
CA LEU A 13 92.29 28.45 23.52
C LEU A 13 91.31 27.51 24.26
N GLU A 14 91.37 27.48 25.59
CA GLU A 14 90.42 26.75 26.44
C GLU A 14 89.03 27.39 26.40
N LYS A 15 88.95 28.72 26.45
CA LYS A 15 87.70 29.47 26.29
C LYS A 15 87.06 29.22 24.92
N LEU A 16 87.86 29.23 23.84
CA LEU A 16 87.40 28.93 22.48
C LEU A 16 86.84 27.50 22.36
N LYS A 17 87.51 26.51 22.97
CA LYS A 17 87.01 25.13 22.99
C LYS A 17 85.69 25.00 23.74
N LEU A 18 85.53 25.70 24.86
CA LEU A 18 84.29 25.71 25.63
C LEU A 18 83.14 26.35 24.84
N GLU A 19 83.38 27.47 24.15
CA GLU A 19 82.39 28.11 23.28
C GLU A 19 81.98 27.23 22.10
N VAL A 20 82.94 26.59 21.42
CA VAL A 20 82.65 25.67 20.31
C VAL A 20 81.87 24.44 20.80
N SER A 21 82.25 23.82 21.93
CA SER A 21 81.51 22.68 22.47
C SER A 21 80.11 23.07 22.94
N GLY A 22 79.93 24.30 23.44
CA GLY A 22 78.64 24.85 23.82
C GLY A 22 77.71 25.07 22.61
N LEU A 23 78.27 25.48 21.47
CA LEU A 23 77.54 25.65 20.22
C LEU A 23 77.13 24.31 19.58
N GLU A 24 78.02 23.32 19.57
CA GLU A 24 77.72 21.97 19.05
C GLU A 24 76.64 21.26 19.87
N ASN A 25 76.69 21.37 21.20
CA ASN A 25 75.72 20.74 22.09
C ASN A 25 74.33 21.40 21.99
N ASN A 26 74.27 22.69 21.66
CA ASN A 26 73.02 23.42 21.45
C ASN A 26 72.40 23.18 20.06
N GLN A 27 73.22 22.88 19.04
CA GLN A 27 72.72 22.41 17.74
C GLN A 27 72.16 20.99 17.80
N ASN A 28 72.81 20.07 18.53
CA ASN A 28 72.35 18.67 18.62
C ASN A 28 71.06 18.50 19.44
N LYS A 29 70.82 19.32 20.47
CA LYS A 29 69.57 19.30 21.24
C LYS A 29 68.34 19.84 20.49
N LYS A 30 68.52 20.39 19.27
CA LYS A 30 67.45 21.08 18.52
C LYS A 30 66.89 20.30 17.32
N ILE A 31 67.47 19.16 16.96
CA ILE A 31 67.07 18.39 15.76
C ILE A 31 65.83 17.53 16.02
N TRP A 32 65.52 17.23 17.29
CA TRP A 32 64.27 16.59 17.70
C TRP A 32 63.50 17.50 18.66
N ASN A 33 62.94 18.57 18.12
CA ASN A 33 62.03 19.42 18.86
C ASN A 33 60.68 18.70 19.02
N SER A 34 60.19 18.54 20.24
CA SER A 34 58.87 17.94 20.55
C SER A 34 57.72 18.56 19.73
N LEU A 35 57.89 19.83 19.31
CA LEU A 35 56.98 20.55 18.42
C LEU A 35 56.90 19.99 16.99
N GLU A 36 58.02 19.52 16.42
CA GLU A 36 58.05 18.98 15.06
C GLU A 36 57.51 17.54 15.02
N VAL A 37 57.83 16.76 16.05
CA VAL A 37 57.28 15.40 16.24
C VAL A 37 55.77 15.45 16.40
N SER A 38 55.26 16.38 17.21
CA SER A 38 53.81 16.55 17.37
C SER A 38 53.12 17.01 16.09
N ARG A 39 53.73 17.90 15.30
CA ARG A 39 53.18 18.31 13.98
C ARG A 39 53.10 17.15 12.99
N LEU A 40 54.12 16.27 12.94
CA LEU A 40 54.10 15.07 12.10
C LEU A 40 53.00 14.10 12.55
N MET A 41 52.87 13.87 13.85
CA MET A 41 51.83 13.00 14.41
C MET A 41 50.43 13.54 14.10
N ILE A 42 50.20 14.85 14.26
CA ILE A 42 48.94 15.51 13.92
C ILE A 42 48.62 15.35 12.42
N SER A 43 49.64 15.47 11.55
CA SER A 43 49.46 15.33 10.09
C SER A 43 49.10 13.91 9.65
N MET A 44 49.55 12.87 10.37
CA MET A 44 49.13 11.49 10.14
C MET A 44 47.77 11.17 10.78
N LEU A 45 47.43 11.82 11.88
CA LEU A 45 46.19 11.54 12.61
C LEU A 45 44.95 11.94 11.78
N ILE A 46 45.02 13.05 11.04
CA ILE A 46 43.88 13.57 10.27
C ILE A 46 43.43 12.58 9.17
N PRO A 47 44.31 12.09 8.26
CA PRO A 47 43.93 11.08 7.27
C PRO A 47 43.38 9.78 7.88
N LEU A 48 43.95 9.33 9.01
CA LEU A 48 43.50 8.13 9.71
C LEU A 48 42.08 8.29 10.28
N LEU A 49 41.80 9.45 10.90
CA LEU A 49 40.46 9.77 11.40
C LEU A 49 39.45 9.89 10.26
N LEU A 50 39.81 10.55 9.15
CA LEU A 50 38.96 10.66 7.97
C LEU A 50 38.67 9.28 7.35
N GLY A 51 39.66 8.41 7.27
CA GLY A 51 39.49 7.03 6.80
C GLY A 51 38.56 6.22 7.70
N TYR A 52 38.73 6.34 9.03
CA TYR A 52 37.87 5.66 10.01
C TYR A 52 36.42 6.14 9.94
N ILE A 53 36.20 7.46 9.86
CA ILE A 53 34.85 8.04 9.70
C ILE A 53 34.24 7.57 8.38
N SER A 54 34.99 7.65 7.28
CA SER A 54 34.51 7.21 5.95
C SER A 54 34.11 5.73 5.93
N TYR A 55 34.87 4.87 6.61
CA TYR A 55 34.57 3.45 6.73
C TYR A 55 33.29 3.17 7.51
N THR A 56 33.11 3.83 8.66
CA THR A 56 31.90 3.65 9.49
C THR A 56 30.65 4.20 8.80
N THR A 57 30.74 5.37 8.16
CA THR A 57 29.63 5.95 7.38
C THR A 57 29.27 5.07 6.18
N SER A 58 30.24 4.46 5.50
CA SER A 58 29.98 3.55 4.36
C SER A 58 29.15 2.33 4.75
N GLN A 59 29.37 1.77 5.95
CA GLN A 59 28.61 0.61 6.41
C GLN A 59 27.18 0.98 6.78
N ILE A 60 26.98 2.12 7.46
CA ILE A 60 25.66 2.66 7.78
C ILE A 60 24.87 2.97 6.49
N GLN A 61 25.54 3.53 5.47
CA GLN A 61 24.91 3.85 4.19
C GLN A 61 24.40 2.59 3.46
N LYS A 62 25.10 1.46 3.55
CA LYS A 62 24.64 0.20 2.95
C LYS A 62 23.35 -0.31 3.59
N GLU A 63 23.23 -0.22 4.90
CA GLU A 63 22.03 -0.63 5.62
C GLU A 63 20.84 0.28 5.29
N VAL A 64 21.03 1.60 5.32
CA VAL A 64 20.01 2.59 4.94
C VAL A 64 19.55 2.38 3.50
N ASN A 65 20.47 2.24 2.55
CA ASN A 65 20.14 2.01 1.14
C ASN A 65 19.35 0.69 0.95
N SER A 66 19.68 -0.36 1.70
CA SER A 66 18.97 -1.64 1.62
C SER A 66 17.54 -1.54 2.17
N ASN A 67 17.34 -0.78 3.24
CA ASN A 67 16.04 -0.53 3.82
C ASN A 67 15.19 0.38 2.93
N GLU A 68 15.78 1.41 2.34
CA GLU A 68 15.13 2.27 1.35
C GLU A 68 14.72 1.49 0.10
N ALA A 69 15.58 0.59 -0.40
CA ALA A 69 15.25 -0.27 -1.54
C ALA A 69 14.08 -1.21 -1.23
N ARG A 70 14.07 -1.84 -0.04
CA ARG A 70 12.95 -2.70 0.42
C ARG A 70 11.65 -1.91 0.57
N ASN A 71 11.72 -0.72 1.17
CA ASN A 71 10.57 0.16 1.34
C ASN A 71 10.01 0.58 -0.02
N LYS A 72 10.87 0.93 -0.98
CA LYS A 72 10.48 1.26 -2.35
C LYS A 72 9.79 0.09 -3.05
N ILE A 73 10.33 -1.13 -2.95
CA ILE A 73 9.71 -2.34 -3.51
C ILE A 73 8.31 -2.57 -2.92
N ASN A 74 8.16 -2.42 -1.60
CA ASN A 74 6.87 -2.59 -0.93
C ASN A 74 5.85 -1.53 -1.36
N VAL A 75 6.28 -0.28 -1.50
CA VAL A 75 5.44 0.82 -2.02
C VAL A 75 5.03 0.54 -3.46
N ASP A 76 5.96 0.12 -4.32
CA ASP A 76 5.69 -0.21 -5.72
C ASP A 76 4.73 -1.40 -5.85
N ASN A 77 4.91 -2.45 -5.05
CA ASN A 77 4.01 -3.61 -5.01
C ASN A 77 2.61 -3.22 -4.54
N ASN A 78 2.51 -2.38 -3.50
CA ASN A 78 1.23 -1.87 -3.02
C ASN A 78 0.51 -1.04 -4.08
N LYS A 79 1.25 -0.23 -4.84
CA LYS A 79 0.70 0.54 -5.96
C LYS A 79 0.17 -0.39 -7.06
N ARG A 80 0.92 -1.43 -7.43
CA ARG A 80 0.47 -2.42 -8.43
C ARG A 80 -0.80 -3.15 -8.00
N ILE A 81 -0.87 -3.57 -6.73
CA ILE A 81 -2.08 -4.22 -6.19
C ILE A 81 -3.27 -3.25 -6.24
N TYR A 82 -3.04 -1.98 -5.89
CA TYR A 82 -4.07 -0.94 -5.99
C TYR A 82 -4.58 -0.77 -7.43
N ASP A 83 -3.68 -0.65 -8.40
CA ASP A 83 -4.05 -0.49 -9.81
C ASP A 83 -4.86 -1.70 -10.31
N LEU A 84 -4.51 -2.92 -9.88
CA LEU A 84 -5.25 -4.15 -10.18
C LEU A 84 -6.66 -4.13 -9.57
N ARG A 85 -6.82 -3.70 -8.32
CA ARG A 85 -8.14 -3.59 -7.66
C ARG A 85 -9.03 -2.59 -8.39
N VAL A 86 -8.48 -1.44 -8.77
CA VAL A 86 -9.20 -0.42 -9.56
C VAL A 86 -9.64 -1.01 -10.90
N ALA A 87 -8.74 -1.68 -11.63
CA ALA A 87 -9.05 -2.29 -12.92
C ALA A 87 -10.13 -3.38 -12.81
N VAL A 88 -10.09 -4.20 -11.76
CA VAL A 88 -11.15 -5.19 -11.47
C VAL A 88 -12.47 -4.49 -11.21
N TYR A 89 -12.49 -3.49 -10.32
CA TYR A 89 -13.71 -2.78 -9.96
C TYR A 89 -14.35 -2.05 -11.16
N GLN A 90 -13.54 -1.43 -12.02
CA GLN A 90 -14.05 -0.78 -13.24
C GLN A 90 -14.86 -1.74 -14.12
N ARG A 91 -14.53 -3.02 -14.15
CA ARG A 91 -15.23 -4.04 -14.94
C ARG A 91 -16.51 -4.54 -14.28
N VAL A 92 -16.59 -4.55 -12.94
CA VAL A 92 -17.74 -5.10 -12.21
C VAL A 92 -18.68 -4.05 -11.61
N SER A 93 -18.27 -2.78 -11.58
CA SER A 93 -19.03 -1.69 -10.93
C SER A 93 -20.45 -1.54 -11.48
N LEU A 94 -20.60 -1.46 -12.80
CA LEU A 94 -21.91 -1.35 -13.45
C LEU A 94 -22.75 -2.63 -13.25
N PRO A 95 -22.25 -3.85 -13.54
CA PRO A 95 -22.98 -5.09 -13.26
C PRO A 95 -23.47 -5.23 -11.81
N ILE A 96 -22.61 -4.91 -10.82
CA ILE A 96 -22.98 -4.91 -9.40
C ILE A 96 -24.12 -3.93 -9.13
N ASN A 97 -24.01 -2.71 -9.67
CA ASN A 97 -25.04 -1.69 -9.48
C ASN A 97 -26.36 -2.06 -10.17
N GLU A 98 -26.33 -2.72 -11.33
CA GLU A 98 -27.53 -3.19 -12.02
C GLU A 98 -28.23 -4.31 -11.25
N ILE A 99 -27.49 -5.26 -10.66
CA ILE A 99 -28.03 -6.28 -9.75
C ILE A 99 -28.72 -5.62 -8.55
N TYR A 100 -28.04 -4.66 -7.91
CA TYR A 100 -28.58 -3.92 -6.77
C TYR A 100 -29.85 -3.16 -7.15
N SER A 101 -29.80 -2.44 -8.28
CA SER A 101 -30.90 -1.65 -8.80
C SER A 101 -32.12 -2.51 -9.10
N TYR A 102 -31.88 -3.68 -9.73
CA TYR A 102 -32.93 -4.64 -10.08
C TYR A 102 -33.66 -5.16 -8.85
N THR A 103 -32.91 -5.68 -7.89
CA THR A 103 -33.46 -6.27 -6.66
C THR A 103 -34.10 -5.25 -5.71
N SER A 104 -33.74 -3.97 -5.82
CA SER A 104 -34.24 -2.90 -4.94
C SER A 104 -35.31 -1.99 -5.60
N TYR A 105 -35.67 -2.24 -6.85
CA TYR A 105 -36.62 -1.42 -7.64
C TYR A 105 -36.21 0.05 -7.80
N ILE A 106 -34.92 0.32 -7.98
CA ILE A 106 -34.39 1.69 -8.17
C ILE A 106 -33.72 1.87 -9.54
N GLY A 107 -33.59 3.11 -9.99
CA GLY A 107 -32.92 3.43 -11.25
C GLY A 107 -33.58 2.80 -12.47
N ARG A 108 -32.77 2.19 -13.36
CA ARG A 108 -33.21 1.63 -14.65
C ARG A 108 -33.77 0.20 -14.56
N TRP A 109 -34.12 -0.29 -13.37
CA TRP A 109 -34.52 -1.69 -13.17
C TRP A 109 -35.63 -2.19 -14.09
N LYS A 110 -36.60 -1.32 -14.44
CA LYS A 110 -37.74 -1.68 -15.30
C LYS A 110 -37.35 -2.04 -16.73
N ALA A 111 -36.18 -1.59 -17.19
CA ALA A 111 -35.69 -1.89 -18.54
C ALA A 111 -34.80 -3.15 -18.58
N LEU A 112 -34.29 -3.60 -17.43
CA LEU A 112 -33.43 -4.78 -17.34
C LEU A 112 -34.24 -6.07 -17.41
N THR A 113 -33.68 -7.06 -18.06
CA THR A 113 -34.21 -8.43 -18.14
C THR A 113 -33.61 -9.32 -17.05
N PRO A 114 -34.34 -10.36 -16.60
CA PRO A 114 -33.80 -11.37 -15.68
C PRO A 114 -32.53 -12.05 -16.21
N ASP A 115 -32.43 -12.29 -17.51
CA ASP A 115 -31.24 -12.88 -18.13
C ASP A 115 -30.02 -11.96 -18.04
N GLU A 116 -30.18 -10.65 -18.26
CA GLU A 116 -29.10 -9.68 -18.07
C GLU A 116 -28.62 -9.67 -16.61
N VAL A 117 -29.53 -9.75 -15.64
CA VAL A 117 -29.19 -9.74 -14.21
C VAL A 117 -28.43 -11.00 -13.81
N VAL A 118 -28.88 -12.17 -14.29
CA VAL A 118 -28.16 -13.45 -14.06
C VAL A 118 -26.82 -13.46 -14.78
N SER A 119 -26.74 -12.90 -15.99
CA SER A 119 -25.48 -12.73 -16.72
C SER A 119 -24.51 -11.82 -15.96
N ASN A 120 -25.00 -10.69 -15.44
CA ASN A 120 -24.21 -9.77 -14.61
C ASN A 120 -23.64 -10.49 -13.39
N LYS A 121 -24.42 -11.36 -12.72
CA LYS A 121 -23.93 -12.18 -11.61
C LYS A 121 -22.76 -13.06 -12.05
N ARG A 122 -22.91 -13.78 -13.17
CA ARG A 122 -21.85 -14.67 -13.69
C ARG A 122 -20.58 -13.89 -14.01
N THR A 123 -20.71 -12.76 -14.70
CA THR A 123 -19.58 -11.87 -15.03
C THR A 123 -18.88 -11.39 -13.75
N CYS A 124 -19.66 -10.94 -12.75
CA CYS A 124 -19.10 -10.54 -11.46
C CYS A 124 -18.37 -11.70 -10.79
N ASP A 125 -18.98 -12.87 -10.69
CA ASP A 125 -18.37 -14.04 -10.03
C ASP A 125 -17.10 -14.47 -10.75
N GLU A 126 -17.11 -14.58 -12.08
CA GLU A 126 -15.93 -14.93 -12.88
C GLU A 126 -14.77 -13.96 -12.59
N ILE A 127 -15.02 -12.66 -12.66
CA ILE A 127 -13.97 -11.65 -12.46
C ILE A 127 -13.52 -11.63 -10.99
N MET A 128 -14.46 -11.62 -10.04
CA MET A 128 -14.15 -11.47 -8.63
C MET A 128 -13.41 -12.69 -8.08
N TYR A 129 -13.87 -13.91 -8.35
CA TYR A 129 -13.18 -15.12 -7.88
C TYR A 129 -11.82 -15.31 -8.55
N SER A 130 -11.67 -14.99 -9.84
CA SER A 130 -10.37 -15.06 -10.52
C SER A 130 -9.34 -14.08 -9.95
N ASN A 131 -9.81 -12.98 -9.35
CA ASN A 131 -8.96 -11.92 -8.81
C ASN A 131 -9.06 -11.84 -7.27
N GLN A 132 -9.58 -12.87 -6.61
CA GLN A 132 -9.84 -12.86 -5.17
C GLN A 132 -8.58 -12.52 -4.35
N SER A 133 -7.41 -13.01 -4.79
CA SER A 133 -6.13 -12.75 -4.12
C SER A 133 -5.73 -11.29 -4.04
N PHE A 134 -6.35 -10.41 -4.83
CA PHE A 134 -6.06 -8.98 -4.77
C PHE A 134 -6.81 -8.26 -3.66
N PHE A 135 -7.87 -8.85 -3.12
CA PHE A 135 -8.73 -8.22 -2.11
C PHE A 135 -8.48 -8.78 -0.71
N THR A 136 -8.84 -8.02 0.31
CA THR A 136 -8.87 -8.56 1.68
C THR A 136 -10.01 -9.56 1.83
N ALA A 137 -9.86 -10.47 2.80
CA ALA A 137 -10.90 -11.43 3.14
C ALA A 137 -12.20 -10.76 3.61
N GLU A 138 -12.09 -9.61 4.29
CA GLU A 138 -13.24 -8.84 4.78
C GLU A 138 -14.08 -8.30 3.61
N PHE A 139 -13.44 -7.61 2.65
CA PHE A 139 -14.12 -7.11 1.45
C PHE A 139 -14.74 -8.25 0.64
N PHE A 140 -13.97 -9.33 0.40
CA PHE A 140 -14.45 -10.44 -0.41
C PHE A 140 -15.63 -11.14 0.26
N SER A 141 -15.61 -11.26 1.59
CA SER A 141 -16.76 -11.77 2.36
C SER A 141 -18.01 -10.91 2.14
N ALA A 142 -17.88 -9.57 2.25
CA ALA A 142 -19.00 -8.65 1.99
C ALA A 142 -19.53 -8.75 0.56
N TYR A 143 -18.66 -8.92 -0.44
CA TYR A 143 -19.08 -9.21 -1.82
C TYR A 143 -19.92 -10.50 -1.89
N THR A 144 -19.44 -11.59 -1.29
CA THR A 144 -20.16 -12.87 -1.32
C THR A 144 -21.50 -12.80 -0.58
N GLU A 145 -21.58 -12.07 0.54
CA GLU A 145 -22.83 -11.89 1.29
C GLU A 145 -23.83 -11.00 0.57
N PHE A 146 -23.37 -9.96 -0.14
CA PHE A 146 -24.21 -9.18 -1.04
C PHE A 146 -24.80 -10.06 -2.16
N MET A 147 -23.97 -10.86 -2.83
CA MET A 147 -24.43 -11.76 -3.89
C MET A 147 -25.40 -12.83 -3.37
N ARG A 148 -25.13 -13.43 -2.20
CA ARG A 148 -26.05 -14.37 -1.53
C ARG A 148 -27.37 -13.73 -1.12
N SER A 149 -27.37 -12.44 -0.80
CA SER A 149 -28.61 -11.73 -0.48
C SER A 149 -29.45 -11.49 -1.72
N CYS A 150 -28.82 -11.22 -2.87
CA CYS A 150 -29.48 -10.99 -4.15
C CYS A 150 -29.91 -12.27 -4.89
N PHE A 151 -29.26 -13.41 -4.61
CA PHE A 151 -29.48 -14.66 -5.32
C PHE A 151 -29.56 -15.89 -4.40
N VAL A 152 -30.54 -16.74 -4.66
CA VAL A 152 -30.67 -18.06 -4.04
C VAL A 152 -29.87 -19.08 -4.84
N MET A 153 -28.85 -19.66 -4.20
CA MET A 153 -27.99 -20.70 -4.76
C MET A 153 -28.45 -22.10 -4.32
N GLY A 154 -28.00 -23.16 -5.01
CA GLY A 154 -28.25 -24.54 -4.59
C GLY A 154 -29.53 -25.16 -5.14
N ASN A 155 -30.02 -24.71 -6.30
CA ASN A 155 -31.22 -25.28 -6.93
C ASN A 155 -31.00 -26.71 -7.47
N GLY A 156 -29.75 -27.17 -7.57
CA GLY A 156 -29.33 -28.49 -8.05
C GLY A 156 -28.09 -28.38 -8.94
N SER A 157 -27.41 -29.49 -9.22
CA SER A 157 -26.18 -29.49 -10.03
C SER A 157 -26.48 -28.96 -11.45
N GLY A 158 -25.72 -27.95 -11.90
CA GLY A 158 -25.88 -27.35 -13.22
C GLY A 158 -27.02 -26.34 -13.38
N MET A 159 -27.77 -26.02 -12.31
CA MET A 159 -28.84 -25.03 -12.37
C MET A 159 -28.37 -23.62 -11.99
N ASP A 160 -28.94 -22.63 -12.68
CA ASP A 160 -28.68 -21.23 -12.44
C ASP A 160 -29.13 -20.76 -11.05
N ALA A 161 -28.41 -19.77 -10.53
CA ALA A 161 -28.86 -19.04 -9.35
C ALA A 161 -30.15 -18.29 -9.67
N LYS A 162 -31.08 -18.28 -8.72
CA LYS A 162 -32.36 -17.60 -8.85
C LYS A 162 -32.31 -16.22 -8.19
N ILE A 163 -32.91 -15.23 -8.81
CA ILE A 163 -33.05 -13.87 -8.31
C ILE A 163 -33.95 -13.89 -7.07
N HIS A 164 -33.44 -13.33 -5.98
CA HIS A 164 -34.14 -13.27 -4.70
C HIS A 164 -35.02 -12.01 -4.63
N SER A 165 -36.16 -12.04 -5.35
CA SER A 165 -37.10 -10.93 -5.45
C SER A 165 -38.50 -11.37 -5.90
N ASP A 166 -39.46 -10.44 -5.89
CA ASP A 166 -40.87 -10.66 -6.25
C ASP A 166 -41.08 -10.69 -7.78
N LEU A 167 -41.22 -11.90 -8.32
CA LEU A 167 -41.50 -12.17 -9.74
C LEU A 167 -42.73 -11.42 -10.25
N VAL A 168 -43.85 -11.46 -9.51
CA VAL A 168 -45.14 -10.91 -9.96
C VAL A 168 -45.00 -9.41 -10.15
N TYR A 169 -44.26 -8.77 -9.25
CA TYR A 169 -43.97 -7.36 -9.31
C TYR A 169 -43.09 -6.98 -10.50
N HIS A 170 -41.99 -7.72 -10.71
CA HIS A 170 -41.12 -7.51 -11.86
C HIS A 170 -41.87 -7.64 -13.18
N LYS A 171 -42.67 -8.70 -13.33
CA LYS A 171 -43.48 -8.95 -14.54
C LYS A 171 -44.48 -7.83 -14.82
N ARG A 172 -45.17 -7.33 -13.79
CA ARG A 172 -46.18 -6.26 -13.93
C ARG A 172 -45.59 -4.93 -14.39
N TYR A 173 -44.44 -4.56 -13.83
CA TYR A 173 -43.85 -3.23 -14.01
C TYR A 173 -42.68 -3.18 -15.00
N TYR A 174 -42.33 -4.31 -15.60
CA TYR A 174 -41.34 -4.39 -16.67
C TYR A 174 -41.75 -3.49 -17.86
N ARG A 175 -40.79 -2.70 -18.34
CA ARG A 175 -40.93 -1.73 -19.44
C ARG A 175 -39.69 -1.77 -20.36
N GLY A 176 -39.11 -2.96 -20.53
CA GLY A 176 -38.00 -3.15 -21.46
C GLY A 176 -38.45 -3.14 -22.92
N THR A 177 -37.49 -3.30 -23.82
CA THR A 177 -37.71 -3.26 -25.28
C THR A 177 -38.32 -4.55 -25.82
N THR A 178 -38.13 -5.66 -25.12
CA THR A 178 -38.71 -6.97 -25.47
C THR A 178 -39.93 -7.26 -24.61
N PRO A 179 -40.87 -8.12 -25.05
CA PRO A 179 -41.92 -8.62 -24.19
C PRO A 179 -41.37 -9.54 -23.08
N TRP A 180 -42.10 -9.65 -21.97
CA TRP A 180 -41.75 -10.58 -20.91
C TRP A 180 -41.78 -12.03 -21.42
N SER A 181 -40.65 -12.74 -21.33
CA SER A 181 -40.55 -14.15 -21.68
C SER A 181 -41.03 -15.03 -20.53
N SER A 182 -41.87 -16.04 -20.79
CA SER A 182 -42.32 -16.99 -19.76
C SER A 182 -41.16 -17.78 -19.14
N ALA A 183 -40.07 -18.01 -19.89
CA ALA A 183 -38.86 -18.66 -19.38
C ALA A 183 -38.16 -17.86 -18.27
N TRP A 184 -38.46 -16.57 -18.14
CA TRP A 184 -37.93 -15.74 -17.07
C TRP A 184 -38.57 -16.01 -15.71
N ASP A 185 -39.77 -16.61 -15.68
CA ASP A 185 -40.46 -16.93 -14.43
C ASP A 185 -39.60 -17.90 -13.59
N ASP A 186 -38.87 -18.82 -14.23
CA ASP A 186 -37.97 -19.78 -13.59
C ASP A 186 -36.68 -19.16 -13.04
N LYS A 187 -36.37 -17.90 -13.39
CA LYS A 187 -35.18 -17.18 -12.89
C LYS A 187 -35.39 -16.58 -11.50
N PHE A 188 -36.58 -16.64 -10.92
CA PHE A 188 -36.88 -16.08 -9.60
C PHE A 188 -37.06 -17.17 -8.55
N SER A 189 -36.64 -16.89 -7.33
CA SER A 189 -37.08 -17.65 -6.15
C SER A 189 -38.37 -17.02 -5.64
N TYR A 190 -39.34 -17.83 -5.22
CA TYR A 190 -40.57 -17.31 -4.63
C TYR A 190 -40.27 -16.58 -3.32
N VAL A 191 -40.49 -15.28 -3.29
CA VAL A 191 -40.44 -14.45 -2.08
C VAL A 191 -41.86 -13.95 -1.83
N ALA A 192 -42.43 -14.31 -0.68
CA ALA A 192 -43.73 -13.76 -0.29
C ALA A 192 -43.62 -12.24 -0.11
N GLU A 193 -44.68 -11.50 -0.42
CA GLU A 193 -44.68 -10.03 -0.34
C GLU A 193 -44.26 -9.50 1.06
N GLN A 194 -44.63 -10.23 2.11
CA GLN A 194 -44.28 -9.90 3.50
C GLN A 194 -42.77 -10.05 3.78
N GLU A 195 -42.06 -10.91 3.06
CA GLU A 195 -40.62 -11.15 3.21
C GLU A 195 -39.78 -10.24 2.31
N ASP A 196 -40.33 -9.80 1.16
CA ASP A 196 -39.65 -8.96 0.16
C ASP A 196 -39.04 -7.68 0.76
N ILE A 197 -39.76 -7.00 1.66
CA ILE A 197 -39.24 -5.79 2.30
C ILE A 197 -38.02 -6.07 3.19
N ALA A 198 -38.01 -7.19 3.92
CA ALA A 198 -36.91 -7.58 4.77
C ALA A 198 -35.69 -8.00 3.94
N VAL A 199 -35.92 -8.74 2.86
CA VAL A 199 -34.90 -9.12 1.88
C VAL A 199 -34.26 -7.87 1.26
N ARG A 200 -35.04 -6.92 0.77
CA ARG A 200 -34.51 -5.68 0.18
C ARG A 200 -33.76 -4.81 1.17
N ARG A 201 -34.21 -4.75 2.43
CA ARG A 201 -33.47 -4.07 3.51
C ARG A 201 -32.10 -4.73 3.73
N ARG A 202 -32.05 -6.06 3.80
CA ARG A 202 -30.80 -6.82 3.91
C ARG A 202 -29.88 -6.54 2.72
N ILE A 203 -30.39 -6.58 1.49
CA ILE A 203 -29.63 -6.27 0.27
C ILE A 203 -29.02 -4.87 0.35
N ASN A 204 -29.79 -3.85 0.73
CA ASN A 204 -29.29 -2.50 0.89
C ASN A 204 -28.18 -2.39 1.96
N THR A 205 -28.34 -3.05 3.11
CA THR A 205 -27.30 -3.10 4.15
C THR A 205 -26.01 -3.73 3.62
N GLN A 206 -26.10 -4.87 2.93
CA GLN A 206 -24.92 -5.56 2.38
C GLN A 206 -24.26 -4.75 1.25
N TYR A 207 -25.05 -4.06 0.43
CA TYR A 207 -24.53 -3.18 -0.61
C TYR A 207 -23.77 -1.97 -0.02
N ASN A 208 -24.33 -1.33 1.01
CA ASN A 208 -23.67 -0.23 1.73
C ASN A 208 -22.35 -0.69 2.38
N LEU A 209 -22.35 -1.88 3.00
CA LEU A 209 -21.14 -2.48 3.56
C LEU A 209 -20.08 -2.74 2.48
N LEU A 210 -20.48 -3.35 1.36
CA LEU A 210 -19.59 -3.62 0.23
C LEU A 210 -18.92 -2.34 -0.28
N LEU A 211 -19.68 -1.27 -0.49
CA LEU A 211 -19.13 0.00 -0.97
C LEU A 211 -18.24 0.69 0.08
N SER A 212 -18.60 0.61 1.36
CA SER A 212 -17.78 1.16 2.45
C SER A 212 -16.43 0.45 2.52
N LEU A 213 -16.41 -0.89 2.41
CA LEU A 213 -15.18 -1.67 2.36
C LEU A 213 -14.40 -1.46 1.06
N LEU A 214 -15.09 -1.25 -0.07
CA LEU A 214 -14.43 -0.89 -1.33
C LEU A 214 -13.62 0.41 -1.17
N SER A 215 -14.16 1.42 -0.47
CA SER A 215 -13.44 2.67 -0.24
C SER A 215 -12.10 2.43 0.46
N LYS A 216 -12.08 1.49 1.43
CA LYS A 216 -10.87 1.04 2.14
C LYS A 216 -9.92 0.30 1.21
N GLU A 217 -10.42 -0.61 0.38
CA GLU A 217 -9.60 -1.35 -0.59
C GLU A 217 -8.92 -0.46 -1.60
N LEU A 218 -9.61 0.60 -2.01
CA LEU A 218 -9.14 1.61 -2.94
C LEU A 218 -8.38 2.75 -2.24
N ARG A 219 -8.13 2.67 -0.92
CA ARG A 219 -7.43 3.71 -0.14
C ARG A 219 -7.96 5.13 -0.40
N ILE A 220 -9.24 5.22 -0.76
CA ILE A 220 -9.96 6.48 -0.79
C ILE A 220 -10.24 6.81 0.68
N LYS A 221 -10.22 8.10 1.05
CA LYS A 221 -10.57 8.53 2.41
C LYS A 221 -11.79 7.74 2.87
N GLU A 222 -11.71 7.13 4.05
CA GLU A 222 -12.75 6.24 4.56
C GLU A 222 -14.09 6.99 4.56
N ILE A 223 -15.01 6.53 3.71
CA ILE A 223 -16.36 7.05 3.61
C ILE A 223 -17.27 5.93 4.06
N GLU A 224 -17.95 6.15 5.17
CA GLU A 224 -19.05 5.31 5.57
C GLU A 224 -20.25 5.63 4.66
N ILE A 225 -20.65 4.65 3.85
CA ILE A 225 -21.78 4.79 2.96
C ILE A 225 -23.01 4.27 3.69
N ASN A 226 -23.90 5.18 4.09
CA ASN A 226 -25.14 4.86 4.76
C ASN A 226 -26.34 5.36 3.96
N ASN A 227 -26.55 4.77 2.78
CA ASN A 227 -27.75 5.05 2.01
C ASN A 227 -28.96 4.47 2.75
N GLU A 228 -29.80 5.35 3.29
CA GLU A 228 -31.03 4.94 3.96
C GLU A 228 -31.88 4.05 3.04
N PHE A 229 -32.34 2.92 3.56
CA PHE A 229 -33.29 2.08 2.85
C PHE A 229 -34.59 2.85 2.64
N LYS A 230 -34.92 3.15 1.39
CA LYS A 230 -36.22 3.69 0.98
C LYS A 230 -36.98 2.61 0.25
N ASP A 231 -38.17 2.29 0.74
CA ASP A 231 -39.05 1.36 0.04
C ASP A 231 -39.50 1.99 -1.28
N SER A 232 -38.75 1.66 -2.32
CA SER A 232 -38.91 2.22 -3.66
C SER A 232 -39.83 1.36 -4.51
N LYS A 233 -40.41 0.28 -3.97
CA LYS A 233 -41.41 -0.55 -4.64
C LYS A 233 -42.64 0.32 -4.90
N PRO A 234 -43.01 0.65 -6.15
CA PRO A 234 -44.22 1.42 -6.41
C PRO A 234 -45.44 0.79 -5.72
N LYS A 235 -46.11 1.58 -4.86
CA LYS A 235 -47.36 1.18 -4.21
C LYS A 235 -48.45 1.16 -5.28
N GLY A 236 -49.23 0.08 -5.34
CA GLY A 236 -50.30 -0.06 -6.33
C GLY A 236 -51.26 1.13 -6.29
N SER A 237 -51.53 1.69 -7.46
CA SER A 237 -52.70 2.54 -7.72
C SER A 237 -53.96 1.69 -7.80
#